data_AF-A0A4R6UGL0-F1
#
_entry.id   AF-A0A4R6UGL0-F1
#
_cell.length_a   1.000
_cell.length_b   1.000
_cell.length_c   1.000
_cell.angle_alpha   90.00
_cell.angle_beta   90.00
_cell.angle_gamma   90.00
#
_symmetry.space_group_name_H-M   'P 1'
#
loop_
_entity.id
_entity.type
_entity.pdbx_description
1 polymer ?
#
loop_
_entity_poly.entity_id
_entity_poly.type
_entity_poly.pdbx_seq_one_letter_code
_entity_poly.pdbx_strand_id
1 'polypeptide(L)'
;MAETIVVPTDMWPIANFIFQGYVGKTIPVDNLDQLALNLFFLYCIIVVLSVLVYNLGFARKLPILKNVIIYVMLLIGCMPLTVMGMGLPVAEGMFVIAIIFGVYRFRLHRGRKNQSQQA
;
A
#
# COMPACT_ATOMS: atom_id res chain seq x y z
N MET A 1 4.33 6.94 37.01
CA MET A 1 4.26 7.79 35.81
C MET A 1 4.11 6.83 34.64
N ALA A 2 2.95 6.79 33.99
CA ALA A 2 2.76 5.91 32.83
C ALA A 2 3.68 6.41 31.72
N GLU A 3 4.61 5.57 31.27
CA GLU A 3 5.45 5.90 30.12
C GLU A 3 4.54 5.90 28.89
N THR A 4 4.48 7.02 28.19
CA THR A 4 3.60 7.17 27.01
C THR A 4 4.47 7.38 25.80
N ILE A 5 4.28 6.56 24.76
CA ILE A 5 4.99 6.76 23.50
C ILE A 5 4.27 7.86 22.73
N VAL A 6 4.99 8.96 22.49
CA VAL A 6 4.54 10.02 21.60
C VAL A 6 4.70 9.53 20.17
N VAL A 7 3.57 9.28 19.52
CA VAL A 7 3.56 8.95 18.09
C VAL A 7 3.89 10.23 17.32
N PRO A 8 4.86 10.23 16.38
CA PRO A 8 5.16 11.40 15.57
C PRO A 8 3.90 11.92 14.90
N THR A 9 3.55 13.20 15.06
CA THR A 9 2.32 13.79 14.49
C THR A 9 2.51 14.35 13.09
N ASP A 10 3.76 14.45 12.63
CA ASP A 10 4.15 15.02 11.34
C ASP A 10 4.31 13.93 10.26
N MET A 11 3.50 12.88 10.37
CA MET A 11 3.48 11.80 9.39
C MET A 11 2.74 12.25 8.12
N TRP A 12 3.06 11.59 7.02
CA TRP A 12 2.41 11.79 5.73
C TRP A 12 0.89 11.50 5.82
N PRO A 13 -0.01 12.14 5.04
CA PRO A 13 -1.46 12.10 5.28
C PRO A 13 -2.09 10.72 5.48
N ILE A 14 -1.78 9.71 4.65
CA ILE A 14 -2.25 8.33 4.89
C ILE A 14 -1.71 7.75 6.19
N ALA A 15 -0.43 7.90 6.48
CA ALA A 15 0.14 7.42 7.74
C ALA A 15 -0.46 8.17 8.94
N ASN A 16 -0.66 9.48 8.81
CA ASN A 16 -1.34 10.31 9.79
C ASN A 16 -2.77 9.81 10.07
N PHE A 17 -3.54 9.55 9.01
CA PHE A 17 -4.89 9.01 9.12
C PHE A 17 -4.95 7.65 9.81
N ILE A 18 -4.02 6.73 9.50
CA ILE A 18 -3.97 5.40 10.11
C ILE A 18 -3.57 5.48 11.59
N PHE A 19 -2.49 6.21 11.91
CA PHE A 19 -1.97 6.27 13.29
C PHE A 19 -2.81 7.19 14.20
N GLN A 20 -3.27 8.35 13.72
CA GLN A 20 -4.14 9.22 14.52
C GLN A 20 -5.58 8.72 14.54
N GLY A 21 -6.09 8.14 13.46
CA GLY A 21 -7.50 7.74 13.33
C GLY A 21 -7.90 6.52 14.15
N TYR A 22 -6.96 5.63 14.48
CA TYR A 22 -7.24 4.39 15.22
C TYR A 22 -6.85 4.42 16.70
N VAL A 23 -5.88 5.24 17.11
CA VAL A 23 -5.30 5.16 18.47
C VAL A 23 -5.29 6.51 19.23
N GLY A 24 -5.40 7.64 18.53
CA GLY A 24 -5.29 8.95 19.17
C GLY A 24 -3.85 9.27 19.62
N LYS A 25 -3.63 10.53 19.98
CA LYS A 25 -2.32 11.22 19.99
C LYS A 25 -1.26 10.67 20.98
N THR A 26 -1.61 9.72 21.86
CA THR A 26 -0.72 9.18 22.90
C THR A 26 -1.06 7.73 23.23
N ILE A 27 -0.09 6.82 23.10
CA ILE A 27 -0.25 5.41 23.50
C ILE A 27 0.42 5.20 24.85
N PRO A 28 -0.30 4.73 25.89
CA PRO A 28 0.36 4.27 27.11
C PRO A 28 1.10 2.95 26.82
N VAL A 29 2.38 2.84 27.25
CA VAL A 29 3.29 1.72 26.88
C VAL A 29 2.84 0.33 27.36
N ASP A 30 1.84 0.28 28.22
CA ASP A 30 1.22 -0.95 28.73
C ASP A 30 0.42 -1.69 27.65
N ASN A 31 0.08 -1.04 26.54
CA ASN A 31 -0.71 -1.59 25.45
C ASN A 31 0.10 -1.72 24.15
N LEU A 32 1.11 -2.61 24.16
CA LEU A 32 1.95 -2.92 22.99
C LEU A 32 1.12 -3.37 21.77
N ASP A 33 -0.05 -3.96 22.03
CA ASP A 33 -0.97 -4.47 21.00
C ASP A 33 -1.46 -3.38 20.03
N GLN A 34 -1.67 -2.14 20.51
CA GLN A 34 -2.14 -1.04 19.67
C GLN A 34 -1.06 -0.56 18.69
N LEU A 35 0.19 -0.52 19.14
CA LEU A 35 1.32 -0.19 18.28
C LEU A 35 1.52 -1.27 17.21
N ALA A 36 1.42 -2.55 17.60
CA ALA A 36 1.50 -3.67 16.69
C ALA A 36 0.37 -3.65 15.65
N LEU A 37 -0.86 -3.35 16.06
CA LEU A 37 -2.01 -3.22 15.15
C LEU A 37 -1.79 -2.11 14.11
N ASN A 38 -1.31 -0.93 14.51
CA ASN A 38 -1.05 0.17 13.58
C ASN A 38 0.01 -0.18 12.53
N LEU A 39 1.12 -0.79 12.97
CA LEU A 39 2.17 -1.28 12.07
C LEU A 39 1.63 -2.36 11.12
N PHE A 40 0.78 -3.26 11.63
CA PHE A 40 0.14 -4.29 10.81
C PHE A 40 -0.81 -3.69 9.77
N PHE A 41 -1.61 -2.69 10.13
CA PHE A 41 -2.50 -1.98 9.20
C PHE A 41 -1.71 -1.26 8.10
N LEU A 42 -0.64 -0.54 8.47
CA LEU A 42 0.24 0.12 7.50
C LEU A 42 0.93 -0.90 6.59
N TYR A 43 1.42 -2.00 7.14
CA TYR A 43 1.99 -3.09 6.34
C TYR A 43 0.95 -3.64 5.37
N CYS A 44 -0.27 -3.89 5.84
CA CYS A 44 -1.36 -4.42 5.03
C CYS A 44 -1.71 -3.48 3.86
N ILE A 45 -1.82 -2.17 4.09
CA ILE A 45 -2.13 -1.20 3.03
C ILE A 45 -1.00 -1.17 1.97
N ILE A 46 0.27 -1.15 2.40
CA ILE A 46 1.43 -1.13 1.50
C ILE A 46 1.50 -2.42 0.67
N VAL A 47 1.26 -3.57 1.29
CA VAL A 47 1.22 -4.87 0.58
C VAL A 47 0.09 -4.89 -0.44
N VAL A 48 -1.13 -4.48 -0.07
CA VAL A 48 -2.28 -4.44 -0.99
C VAL A 48 -2.01 -3.49 -2.16
N LEU A 49 -1.50 -2.28 -1.91
CA LEU A 49 -1.12 -1.35 -2.97
C LEU A 49 0.00 -1.92 -3.84
N SER A 50 0.99 -2.62 -3.26
CA SER A 50 2.10 -3.23 -4.00
C SER A 50 1.59 -4.32 -4.94
N VAL A 51 0.69 -5.18 -4.44
CA VAL A 51 0.02 -6.21 -5.23
C VAL A 51 -0.79 -5.58 -6.37
N LEU A 52 -1.51 -4.49 -6.08
CA LEU A 52 -2.31 -3.78 -7.08
C LEU A 52 -1.43 -3.16 -8.15
N VAL A 53 -0.38 -2.43 -7.77
CA VAL A 53 0.62 -1.85 -8.67
C VAL A 53 1.31 -2.93 -9.51
N TYR A 54 1.67 -4.07 -8.91
CA TYR A 54 2.26 -5.18 -9.65
C TYR A 54 1.29 -5.77 -10.68
N ASN A 55 0.04 -6.04 -10.28
CA ASN A 55 -0.99 -6.57 -11.19
C ASN A 55 -1.34 -5.60 -12.34
N LEU A 56 -1.22 -4.30 -12.10
CA LEU A 56 -1.51 -3.25 -13.08
C LEU A 56 -0.31 -2.92 -13.97
N GLY A 57 0.89 -2.79 -13.39
CA GLY A 57 2.13 -2.46 -14.09
C GLY A 57 2.64 -3.61 -14.97
N PHE A 58 2.47 -4.85 -14.52
CA PHE A 58 2.78 -6.02 -15.32
C PHE A 58 1.53 -6.56 -16.01
N ALA A 59 1.13 -5.93 -17.12
CA ALA A 59 0.14 -6.49 -18.04
C ALA A 59 0.63 -7.78 -18.77
N ARG A 60 1.49 -8.59 -18.14
CA ARG A 60 1.97 -9.88 -18.66
C ARG A 60 1.29 -11.03 -17.94
N LYS A 61 0.78 -11.99 -18.71
CA LYS A 61 0.41 -13.32 -18.22
C LYS A 61 1.69 -14.02 -17.77
N LEU A 62 2.04 -13.94 -16.48
CA LEU A 62 3.14 -14.71 -15.94
C LEU A 62 2.64 -16.12 -15.55
N PRO A 63 3.45 -17.17 -15.80
CA PRO A 63 3.14 -18.52 -15.33
C PRO A 63 2.99 -18.52 -13.81
N ILE A 64 2.00 -19.25 -13.31
CA ILE A 64 1.52 -19.23 -11.91
C ILE A 64 2.68 -19.39 -10.91
N LEU A 65 3.64 -20.26 -11.22
CA LEU A 65 4.82 -20.51 -10.39
C LEU A 65 5.72 -19.27 -10.20
N LYS A 66 5.91 -18.48 -11.28
CA LYS A 66 6.71 -17.25 -11.21
C LYS A 66 5.97 -16.14 -10.46
N ASN A 67 4.64 -16.16 -10.50
CA ASN A 67 3.81 -15.23 -9.77
C ASN A 67 3.93 -15.42 -8.24
N VAL A 68 4.00 -16.68 -7.78
CA VAL A 68 4.20 -16.99 -6.35
C VAL A 68 5.53 -16.44 -5.85
N ILE A 69 6.62 -16.66 -6.59
CA ILE A 69 7.96 -16.12 -6.23
C ILE A 69 7.91 -14.60 -6.07
N ILE A 70 7.22 -13.92 -7.00
CA ILE A 70 7.12 -12.46 -6.96
C ILE A 70 6.30 -11.99 -5.76
N TYR A 71 5.18 -12.64 -5.44
CA TYR A 71 4.41 -12.29 -4.24
C TYR A 71 5.19 -12.51 -2.95
N VAL A 72 5.99 -13.58 -2.86
CA VAL A 72 6.89 -13.82 -1.71
C VAL A 72 7.94 -12.71 -1.63
N MET A 73 8.58 -12.38 -2.75
CA MET A 73 9.57 -11.32 -2.82
C MET A 73 8.98 -9.94 -2.50
N LEU A 74 7.71 -9.71 -2.83
CA LEU A 74 6.95 -8.49 -2.57
C LEU A 74 6.55 -8.37 -1.09
N LEU A 75 6.14 -9.47 -0.44
CA LEU A 75 5.92 -9.52 1.01
C LEU A 75 7.20 -9.18 1.77
N ILE A 76 8.32 -9.82 1.40
CA ILE A 76 9.62 -9.56 2.03
C ILE A 76 10.08 -8.13 1.74
N GLY A 77 9.89 -7.63 0.51
CA GLY A 77 10.23 -6.26 0.13
C GLY A 77 9.38 -5.19 0.84
N CYS A 78 8.15 -5.51 1.26
CA CYS A 78 7.29 -4.57 2.00
C CYS A 78 7.74 -4.34 3.45
N MET A 79 8.56 -5.22 4.02
CA MET A 79 9.09 -5.07 5.39
C MET A 79 9.86 -3.75 5.58
N PRO A 80 10.93 -3.45 4.80
CA PRO A 80 11.62 -2.16 4.90
C PRO A 80 10.74 -0.98 4.47
N LEU A 81 9.84 -1.17 3.50
CA LEU A 81 8.90 -0.13 3.07
C LEU A 81 7.97 0.31 4.20
N THR A 82 7.58 -0.58 5.10
CA THR A 82 6.68 -0.28 6.22
C THR A 82 7.39 0.56 7.28
N VAL A 83 8.65 0.26 7.56
CA VAL A 83 9.48 1.07 8.45
C VAL A 83 9.72 2.46 7.84
N MET A 84 10.01 2.54 6.54
CA MET A 84 10.14 3.84 5.85
C MET A 84 8.80 4.57 5.70
N GLY A 85 7.68 3.86 5.57
CA GLY A 85 6.35 4.43 5.38
C GLY A 85 5.82 5.22 6.57
N MET A 86 6.42 5.05 7.76
CA MET A 86 6.11 5.88 8.93
C MET A 86 6.57 7.34 8.74
N GLY A 87 7.71 7.55 8.06
CA GLY A 87 8.29 8.89 7.85
C GLY A 87 8.30 9.37 6.39
N LEU A 88 8.04 8.49 5.42
CA LEU A 88 8.10 8.81 3.99
C LEU A 88 6.74 8.57 3.28
N PRO A 89 6.45 9.32 2.21
CA PRO A 89 5.26 9.18 1.35
C PRO A 89 5.13 7.88 0.53
N VAL A 90 5.50 6.72 1.09
CA VAL A 90 5.51 5.45 0.35
C VAL A 90 4.11 5.09 -0.14
N ALA A 91 3.12 5.12 0.77
CA ALA A 91 1.73 4.77 0.44
C ALA A 91 1.09 5.74 -0.58
N GLU A 92 1.33 7.04 -0.46
CA GLU A 92 0.80 8.03 -1.42
C GLU A 92 1.41 7.85 -2.81
N GLY A 93 2.73 7.67 -2.88
CA GLY A 93 3.42 7.45 -4.15
C GLY A 93 2.83 6.23 -4.87
N MET A 94 2.58 5.16 -4.12
CA MET A 94 1.95 3.96 -4.65
C MET A 94 0.48 4.19 -5.05
N PHE A 95 -0.27 4.99 -4.30
CA PHE A 95 -1.65 5.35 -4.64
C PHE A 95 -1.72 6.12 -5.96
N VAL A 96 -0.83 7.10 -6.15
CA VAL A 96 -0.71 7.86 -7.41
C VAL A 96 -0.34 6.93 -8.57
N ILE A 97 0.63 6.03 -8.39
CA ILE A 97 1.03 5.05 -9.42
C ILE A 97 -0.14 4.13 -9.78
N ALA A 98 -0.89 3.64 -8.77
CA ALA A 98 -2.07 2.81 -8.99
C ALA A 98 -3.14 3.53 -9.83
N ILE A 99 -3.40 4.81 -9.55
CA ILE A 99 -4.32 5.63 -10.34
C ILE A 99 -3.83 5.76 -11.79
N ILE A 100 -2.55 6.11 -11.99
CA ILE A 100 -1.96 6.28 -13.32
C ILE A 100 -2.11 4.99 -14.14
N PHE A 101 -1.76 3.84 -13.56
CA PHE A 101 -1.92 2.57 -14.25
C PHE A 101 -3.38 2.18 -14.46
N GLY A 102 -4.27 2.51 -13.52
CA GLY A 102 -5.71 2.27 -13.64
C GLY A 102 -6.30 3.01 -14.84
N VAL A 103 -5.99 4.31 -14.95
CA VAL A 103 -6.39 5.16 -16.09
C VAL A 103 -5.78 4.64 -17.39
N TYR A 104 -4.49 4.31 -17.41
CA TYR A 104 -3.82 3.75 -18.59
C TYR A 104 -4.52 2.48 -19.09
N ARG A 105 -4.83 1.56 -18.18
CA ARG A 105 -5.49 0.29 -18.51
C ARG A 105 -6.91 0.50 -19.00
N PHE A 106 -7.65 1.42 -18.39
CA PHE A 106 -9.01 1.78 -18.82
C PHE A 106 -9.03 2.35 -20.24
N ARG A 107 -8.07 3.23 -20.57
CA ARG A 107 -7.95 3.80 -21.93
C ARG A 107 -7.66 2.72 -22.98
N LEU A 108 -6.76 1.78 -22.69
CA LEU A 108 -6.35 0.76 -23.65
C LEU A 108 -7.47 -0.26 -23.98
N HIS A 109 -8.31 -0.61 -23.00
CA HIS A 109 -9.42 -1.54 -23.23
C HIS A 109 -10.56 -0.92 -24.05
N ARG A 110 -10.72 0.41 -24.03
CA ARG A 110 -11.70 1.13 -24.86
C ARG A 110 -11.31 1.18 -26.34
N GLY A 111 -10.03 1.08 -26.68
CA GLY A 111 -9.56 1.09 -28.08
C GLY A 111 -9.99 -0.12 -28.92
N ARG A 112 -10.41 -1.23 -28.29
CA ARG A 112 -10.80 -2.47 -28.99
C ARG A 112 -12.29 -2.64 -29.26
N LYS A 113 -13.16 -1.73 -28.79
CA LYS A 113 -14.60 -1.80 -29.05
C LYS A 113 -15.06 -1.05 -30.30
N ASN A 114 -14.22 -0.22 -30.91
CA ASN A 114 -14.60 0.57 -32.09
C ASN A 114 -14.32 -0.13 -33.45
N GLN A 115 -13.77 -1.35 -33.47
CA GLN A 115 -13.55 -2.10 -34.72
C GLN A 115 -14.55 -3.24 -34.95
N SER A 116 -15.39 -3.58 -33.97
CA SER A 116 -16.41 -4.64 -34.11
C SER A 116 -17.79 -4.10 -34.53
N GLN A 117 -17.91 -2.80 -34.79
CA GLN A 117 -19.16 -2.15 -35.19
C GLN A 117 -19.12 -1.63 -36.64
N GLN A 118 -18.06 -1.95 -37.39
CA GLN A 118 -17.99 -1.80 -38.84
C GLN A 118 -17.82 -3.20 -39.46
N ALA A 119 -18.85 -4.03 -39.35
CA ALA A 119 -19.04 -5.23 -40.15
C ALA A 119 -20.48 -5.19 -40.70
#